data_AF-A0A256J1I3-F1
#
_entry.id   AF-A0A256J1I3-F1
#
_cell.length_a   1.000
_cell.length_b   1.000
_cell.length_c   1.000
_cell.angle_alpha   90.00
_cell.angle_beta   90.00
_cell.angle_gamma   90.00
#
_symmetry.space_group_name_H-M   'P 1'
#
loop_
_entity.id
_entity.type
_entity.pdbx_description
1 polymer ?
#
loop_
_entity_poly.entity_id
_entity_poly.type
_entity_poly.pdbx_seq_one_letter_code
_entity_poly.pdbx_strand_id
1 'polypeptide(L)'
;MEGPQRRALILGAGGAVLLLAVLFVVVGVDRVVDALVRADPALVAAAAGLGLCWLAAWSLMLRAVLGALDVEMSVPTAFLVYSGAAFANNVTPFGQAGGEPVAAALISKVGEARYETGLVGIASVDVLNVVPSVSLVFLGVGSYAATTAV
;
A
#
# COMPACT_ATOMS: atom_id res chain seq x y z
N MET A 1 4.02 23.14 14.53
CA MET A 1 4.73 22.71 13.31
C MET A 1 5.60 23.86 12.84
N GLU A 2 6.93 23.68 12.81
CA GLU A 2 7.86 24.78 12.52
C GLU A 2 7.85 25.17 11.03
N GLY A 3 8.09 26.44 10.74
CA GLY A 3 7.92 27.09 9.43
C GLY A 3 8.57 26.41 8.21
N PRO A 4 9.76 25.79 8.30
CA PRO A 4 10.42 25.12 7.17
C PRO A 4 9.71 23.85 6.71
N GLN A 5 9.23 23.02 7.65
CA GLN A 5 8.54 21.76 7.35
C GLN A 5 7.16 22.01 6.72
N ARG A 6 6.46 23.07 7.16
CA ARG A 6 5.18 23.48 6.57
C ARG A 6 5.33 23.93 5.11
N ARG A 7 6.42 24.64 4.78
CA ARG A 7 6.71 25.04 3.40
C ARG A 7 7.02 23.84 2.50
N ALA A 8 7.84 22.90 2.98
CA ALA A 8 8.14 21.68 2.23
C ALA A 8 6.87 20.85 1.97
N LEU A 9 6.00 20.71 2.97
CA LEU A 9 4.71 20.01 2.81
C LEU A 9 3.82 20.70 1.77
N ILE A 10 3.68 22.03 1.84
CA ILE A 10 2.84 22.80 0.89
C ILE A 10 3.42 22.72 -0.53
N LEU A 11 4.73 22.82 -0.69
CA LEU A 11 5.39 22.71 -1.99
C LEU A 11 5.27 21.29 -2.56
N GLY A 12 5.43 20.26 -1.72
CA GLY A 12 5.25 18.86 -2.12
C GLY A 12 3.80 18.54 -2.50
N ALA A 13 2.84 18.96 -1.67
CA ALA A 13 1.42 18.81 -1.96
C ALA A 13 1.01 19.59 -3.22
N GLY A 14 1.48 20.83 -3.38
CA GLY A 14 1.26 21.64 -4.57
C GLY A 14 1.87 21.01 -5.82
N GLY A 15 3.08 20.45 -5.71
CA GLY A 15 3.73 19.72 -6.80
C GLY A 15 2.98 18.45 -7.19
N ALA A 16 2.48 17.68 -6.22
CA ALA A 16 1.66 16.49 -6.49
C ALA A 16 0.34 16.84 -7.18
N VAL A 17 -0.35 17.90 -6.74
CA VAL A 17 -1.58 18.40 -7.38
C VAL A 17 -1.29 18.89 -8.80
N LEU A 18 -0.19 19.62 -9.01
CA LEU A 18 0.21 20.09 -10.32
C LEU A 18 0.53 18.92 -11.26
N LEU A 19 1.25 17.91 -10.78
CA LEU A 19 1.57 16.70 -11.55
C LEU A 19 0.29 15.96 -11.96
N LEU A 20 -0.65 15.77 -11.03
CA LEU A 20 -1.96 15.19 -11.30
C LEU A 20 -2.73 16.02 -12.35
N ALA A 21 -2.74 17.34 -12.21
CA ALA A 21 -3.41 18.24 -13.16
C ALA A 21 -2.80 18.13 -14.56
N VAL A 22 -1.46 18.12 -14.68
CA VAL A 22 -0.76 17.91 -15.95
C VAL A 22 -1.10 16.55 -16.54
N LEU A 23 -1.10 15.49 -15.74
CA LEU A 23 -1.48 14.15 -16.19
C LEU A 23 -2.90 14.14 -16.74
N PHE A 24 -3.86 14.76 -16.06
CA PHE A 24 -5.24 14.83 -16.51
C PHE A 24 -5.43 15.66 -17.78
N VAL A 25 -4.66 16.73 -17.97
CA VAL A 25 -4.68 17.53 -19.19
C VAL A 25 -4.06 16.76 -20.37
N VAL A 26 -2.95 16.05 -20.14
CA VAL A 26 -2.24 15.29 -21.18
C VAL A 26 -3.01 14.03 -21.60
N VAL A 27 -3.53 13.27 -20.63
CA VAL A 27 -4.30 12.04 -20.88
C VAL A 27 -5.73 12.38 -21.35
N GLY A 28 -6.30 13.48 -20.84
CA GLY A 28 -7.69 13.88 -21.05
C GLY A 28 -8.63 13.17 -20.08
N VAL A 29 -9.30 13.94 -19.21
CA VAL A 29 -10.26 13.41 -18.22
C VAL A 29 -11.38 12.62 -18.91
N ASP A 30 -11.85 13.08 -20.07
CA ASP A 30 -12.93 12.43 -20.82
C ASP A 30 -12.57 11.01 -21.23
N ARG A 31 -11.31 10.75 -21.61
CA ARG A 31 -10.85 9.40 -21.98
C ARG A 31 -10.85 8.44 -20.79
N VAL A 32 -10.51 8.94 -19.60
CA VAL A 32 -10.54 8.15 -18.36
C VAL A 32 -11.97 7.84 -17.95
N VAL A 33 -12.87 8.82 -18.03
CA VAL A 33 -14.28 8.66 -17.71
C VAL A 33 -14.96 7.71 -18.70
N ASP A 34 -14.73 7.86 -20.01
CA ASP A 34 -15.27 6.96 -21.02
C ASP A 34 -14.81 5.52 -20.83
N ALA A 35 -13.53 5.31 -20.48
CA ALA A 35 -12.99 3.99 -20.18
C ALA A 35 -13.66 3.37 -18.94
N LEU A 36 -13.90 4.17 -17.90
CA LEU A 36 -14.61 3.74 -16.68
C LEU A 36 -16.07 3.38 -16.96
N VAL A 37 -16.78 4.18 -17.76
CA VAL A 37 -18.19 3.94 -18.09
C VAL A 37 -18.37 2.72 -19.00
N ARG A 38 -17.39 2.44 -19.88
CA ARG A 38 -17.39 1.26 -20.74
C ARG A 38 -16.82 0.01 -20.07
N ALA A 39 -16.23 0.12 -18.89
CA ALA A 39 -15.68 -1.01 -18.18
C ALA A 39 -16.78 -2.00 -17.82
N ASP A 40 -16.49 -3.29 -17.97
CA ASP A 40 -17.41 -4.34 -17.56
C ASP A 40 -17.58 -4.31 -16.02
N PRO A 41 -18.79 -4.06 -15.49
CA PRO A 41 -19.04 -4.01 -14.06
C PRO A 41 -18.66 -5.30 -13.34
N ALA A 42 -18.76 -6.46 -14.00
CA ALA A 42 -18.40 -7.74 -13.43
C ALA A 42 -16.89 -7.85 -13.21
N LEU A 43 -16.08 -7.39 -14.17
CA LEU A 43 -14.62 -7.35 -14.03
C LEU A 43 -14.18 -6.34 -12.96
N VAL A 44 -14.84 -5.19 -12.88
CA VAL A 44 -14.58 -4.18 -11.84
C VAL A 44 -14.91 -4.74 -10.46
N ALA A 45 -16.05 -5.40 -10.30
CA ALA A 45 -16.45 -6.04 -9.06
C ALA A 45 -15.49 -7.19 -8.68
N ALA A 46 -15.06 -8.00 -9.66
CA ALA A 46 -14.07 -9.04 -9.45
C ALA A 46 -12.72 -8.47 -8.98
N ALA A 47 -12.25 -7.38 -9.61
CA ALA A 47 -11.03 -6.69 -9.20
C ALA A 47 -11.14 -6.13 -7.76
N ALA A 48 -12.27 -5.52 -7.42
CA ALA A 48 -12.53 -5.05 -6.06
C ALA A 48 -12.55 -6.20 -5.05
N GLY A 49 -13.20 -7.32 -5.37
CA GLY A 49 -13.22 -8.53 -4.55
C GLY A 49 -11.83 -9.13 -4.35
N LEU A 50 -11.02 -9.22 -5.41
CA LEU A 50 -9.63 -9.64 -5.34
C LEU A 50 -8.79 -8.70 -4.47
N GLY A 51 -9.04 -7.39 -4.55
CA GLY A 51 -8.42 -6.40 -3.66
C GLY A 51 -8.75 -6.63 -2.19
N LEU A 52 -10.00 -6.98 -1.86
CA LEU A 52 -10.40 -7.33 -0.49
C LEU A 52 -9.74 -8.64 -0.02
N CYS A 53 -9.69 -9.66 -0.88
CA CYS A 53 -8.99 -10.91 -0.58
C CYS A 53 -7.49 -10.68 -0.33
N TRP A 54 -6.87 -9.80 -1.13
CA TRP A 54 -5.49 -9.38 -0.96
C TRP A 54 -5.30 -8.69 0.40
N LEU A 55 -6.13 -7.69 0.74
CA LEU A 55 -6.09 -7.03 2.06
C LEU A 55 -6.26 -8.04 3.21
N ALA A 56 -7.17 -9.01 3.06
CA ALA A 56 -7.39 -10.04 4.06
C ALA A 56 -6.13 -10.92 4.25
N ALA A 57 -5.52 -11.38 3.16
CA ALA A 57 -4.30 -12.19 3.22
C ALA A 57 -3.16 -11.44 3.92
N TRP A 58 -2.94 -10.17 3.58
CA TRP A 58 -1.91 -9.36 4.23
C TRP A 58 -2.21 -9.03 5.68
N SER A 59 -3.48 -8.85 6.04
CA SER A 59 -3.85 -8.64 7.44
C SER A 59 -3.56 -9.86 8.32
N LEU A 60 -3.73 -11.07 7.78
CA LEU A 60 -3.39 -12.31 8.47
C LEU A 60 -1.88 -12.45 8.62
N MET A 61 -1.12 -12.03 7.62
CA MET A 61 0.34 -11.97 7.69
C MET A 61 0.82 -10.98 8.75
N LEU A 62 0.26 -9.77 8.78
CA LEU A 62 0.54 -8.79 9.84
C LEU A 62 0.23 -9.40 11.22
N ARG A 63 -0.93 -10.04 11.37
CA ARG A 63 -1.31 -10.71 12.62
C ARG A 63 -0.31 -11.80 13.01
N ALA A 64 0.16 -12.61 12.06
CA ALA A 64 1.14 -13.66 12.33
C ALA A 64 2.49 -13.08 12.78
N VAL A 65 2.94 -12.00 12.13
CA VAL A 65 4.17 -11.29 12.52
C VAL A 65 4.03 -10.66 13.91
N LEU A 66 2.90 -10.00 14.19
CA LEU A 66 2.64 -9.41 15.51
C LEU A 66 2.52 -10.48 16.61
N GLY A 67 1.92 -11.63 16.30
CA GLY A 67 1.87 -12.77 17.22
C GLY A 67 3.27 -13.32 17.55
N ALA A 68 4.21 -13.29 16.61
CA ALA A 68 5.61 -13.63 16.88
C ALA A 68 6.35 -12.58 17.75
N LEU A 69 5.78 -11.39 17.89
CA LEU A 69 6.28 -10.30 18.75
C LEU A 69 5.50 -10.20 20.09
N ASP A 70 4.77 -11.27 20.45
CA ASP A 70 3.89 -11.33 21.65
C ASP A 70 2.78 -10.27 21.69
N VAL A 71 2.32 -9.81 20.51
CA VAL A 71 1.19 -8.88 20.38
C VAL A 71 -0.03 -9.64 19.85
N GLU A 72 -0.98 -9.91 20.75
CA GLU A 72 -2.23 -10.56 20.37
C GLU A 72 -3.21 -9.57 19.74
N MET A 73 -3.63 -9.86 18.51
CA MET A 73 -4.63 -9.09 17.81
C MET A 73 -5.72 -9.99 17.21
N SER A 74 -6.97 -9.56 17.32
CA SER A 74 -8.09 -10.22 16.66
C SER A 74 -7.99 -10.07 15.13
N VAL A 75 -8.54 -11.01 14.37
CA VAL A 75 -8.53 -10.97 12.89
C VAL A 75 -9.22 -9.70 12.35
N PRO A 76 -10.42 -9.31 12.81
CA PRO A 76 -11.05 -8.06 12.36
C PRO A 76 -10.22 -6.82 12.68
N THR A 77 -9.59 -6.78 13.86
CA THR A 77 -8.69 -5.68 14.25
C THR A 77 -7.49 -5.60 13.32
N ALA A 78 -6.85 -6.73 13.01
CA ALA A 78 -5.72 -6.80 12.08
C ALA A 78 -6.09 -6.34 10.67
N PHE A 79 -7.28 -6.69 10.20
CA PHE A 79 -7.79 -6.23 8.91
C PHE A 79 -7.95 -4.71 8.87
N LEU A 80 -8.56 -4.11 9.89
CA LEU A 80 -8.76 -2.67 9.96
C LEU A 80 -7.42 -1.91 10.10
N VAL A 81 -6.51 -2.41 10.92
CA VAL A 81 -5.18 -1.81 11.11
C VAL A 81 -4.36 -1.88 9.83
N TYR A 82 -4.32 -3.04 9.16
CA TYR A 82 -3.61 -3.18 7.89
C TYR A 82 -4.24 -2.32 6.79
N SER A 83 -5.57 -2.23 6.74
CA SER A 83 -6.27 -1.36 5.78
C SER A 83 -5.95 0.13 6.01
N GLY A 84 -5.90 0.55 7.27
CA GLY A 84 -5.50 1.92 7.64
C GLY A 84 -4.03 2.21 7.29
N ALA A 85 -3.13 1.24 7.53
CA ALA A 85 -1.74 1.32 7.12
C ALA A 85 -1.59 1.43 5.59
N ALA A 86 -2.27 0.56 4.84
CA ALA A 86 -2.27 0.58 3.38
C ALA A 86 -2.84 1.90 2.84
N PHE A 87 -3.91 2.43 3.44
CA PHE A 87 -4.46 3.73 3.07
C PHE A 87 -3.44 4.85 3.29
N ALA A 88 -2.79 4.89 4.46
CA ALA A 88 -1.75 5.88 4.76
C ALA A 88 -0.63 5.81 3.72
N ASN A 89 -0.10 4.61 3.44
CA ASN A 89 0.93 4.40 2.42
C ASN A 89 0.55 4.93 1.03
N ASN A 90 -0.72 4.74 0.61
CA ASN A 90 -1.19 5.19 -0.69
C ASN A 90 -1.45 6.70 -0.76
N VAL A 91 -1.75 7.35 0.37
CA VAL A 91 -2.08 8.79 0.42
C VAL A 91 -0.87 9.65 0.75
N THR A 92 0.14 9.12 1.46
CA THR A 92 1.33 9.89 1.82
C THR A 92 2.23 10.15 0.60
N PRO A 93 2.53 11.42 0.27
CA PRO A 93 3.61 11.72 -0.66
C PRO A 93 4.91 11.18 -0.06
N PHE A 94 5.77 10.54 -0.87
CA PHE A 94 6.94 9.70 -0.51
C PHE A 94 6.72 8.17 -0.47
N GLY A 95 5.50 7.67 -0.71
CA GLY A 95 5.26 6.22 -0.81
C GLY A 95 5.50 5.47 0.51
N GLN A 96 5.98 4.23 0.45
CA GLN A 96 6.26 3.35 1.61
C GLN A 96 7.02 4.07 2.76
N ALA A 97 7.98 4.94 2.42
CA ALA A 97 8.78 5.67 3.40
C ALA A 97 8.00 6.65 4.31
N GLY A 98 6.81 7.11 3.87
CA GLY A 98 6.01 8.09 4.60
C GLY A 98 4.89 7.47 5.45
N GLY A 99 4.34 6.33 5.01
CA GLY A 99 3.20 5.70 5.66
C GLY A 99 3.58 4.64 6.70
N GLU A 100 4.80 4.08 6.65
CA GLU A 100 5.32 3.14 7.65
C GLU A 100 5.28 3.69 9.10
N PRO A 101 5.69 4.95 9.40
CA PRO A 101 5.54 5.53 10.74
C PRO A 101 4.08 5.69 11.18
N VAL A 102 3.19 6.00 10.24
CA VAL A 102 1.74 6.13 10.51
C VAL A 102 1.13 4.75 10.80
N ALA A 103 1.53 3.73 10.05
CA ALA A 103 1.13 2.35 10.26
C ALA A 103 1.62 1.83 11.62
N ALA A 104 2.89 2.08 11.97
CA ALA A 104 3.45 1.74 13.27
C ALA A 104 2.70 2.43 14.43
N ALA A 105 2.38 3.72 14.27
CA ALA A 105 1.58 4.45 15.24
C ALA A 105 0.17 3.85 15.39
N LEU A 106 -0.49 3.49 14.29
CA LEU A 106 -1.81 2.87 14.30
C LEU A 106 -1.79 1.51 15.02
N ILE A 107 -0.81 0.66 14.73
CA ILE A 107 -0.61 -0.63 15.40
C ILE A 107 -0.37 -0.43 16.89
N SER A 108 0.51 0.49 17.28
CA SER A 108 0.83 0.75 18.70
C SER A 108 -0.39 1.22 19.49
N LYS A 109 -1.26 2.03 18.88
CA LYS A 109 -2.47 2.56 19.50
C LYS A 109 -3.56 1.51 19.66
N VAL A 110 -3.71 0.63 18.67
CA VAL A 110 -4.80 -0.36 18.63
C VAL A 110 -4.41 -1.67 19.32
N GLY A 111 -3.14 -2.08 19.25
CA GLY A 111 -2.62 -3.29 19.87
C GLY A 111 -2.03 -3.08 21.27
N GLU A 112 -2.19 -1.90 21.87
CA GLU A 112 -1.61 -1.51 23.17
C GLU A 112 -0.12 -1.86 23.32
N ALA A 113 0.62 -1.81 22.20
CA ALA A 113 2.02 -2.19 22.11
C ALA A 113 2.92 -0.97 21.97
N ARG A 114 4.22 -1.16 22.16
CA ARG A 114 5.21 -0.10 21.90
C ARG A 114 5.24 0.25 20.41
N TYR A 115 5.49 1.52 20.11
CA TYR A 115 5.64 2.01 18.74
C TYR A 115 6.71 1.22 17.97
N GLU A 116 7.82 0.90 18.62
CA GLU A 116 8.92 0.12 18.06
C GLU A 116 8.46 -1.29 17.67
N THR A 117 7.57 -1.91 18.45
CA THR A 117 7.01 -3.23 18.11
C THR A 117 6.12 -3.14 16.87
N GLY A 118 5.29 -2.09 16.75
CA GLY A 118 4.50 -1.84 15.55
C GLY A 118 5.35 -1.55 14.31
N LEU A 119 6.44 -0.80 14.49
CA LEU A 119 7.40 -0.48 13.42
C LEU A 119 8.15 -1.72 12.94
N VAL A 120 8.64 -2.54 13.88
CA VAL A 120 9.27 -3.83 13.55
C VAL A 120 8.28 -4.76 12.85
N GLY A 121 7.01 -4.76 13.28
CA GLY A 121 5.96 -5.56 12.66
C GLY A 121 5.74 -5.21 11.19
N ILE A 122 5.54 -3.94 10.87
CA ILE A 122 5.35 -3.50 9.47
C ILE A 122 6.60 -3.73 8.64
N ALA A 123 7.78 -3.35 9.15
CA ALA A 123 9.04 -3.58 8.44
C ALA A 123 9.26 -5.07 8.13
N SER A 124 8.89 -5.96 9.05
CA SER A 124 8.99 -7.42 8.82
C SER A 124 8.01 -7.88 7.73
N VAL A 125 6.79 -7.35 7.71
CA VAL A 125 5.82 -7.64 6.64
C VAL A 125 6.35 -7.18 5.28
N ASP A 126 6.98 -6.01 5.20
CA ASP A 126 7.56 -5.49 3.97
C ASP A 126 8.75 -6.33 3.49
N VAL A 127 9.67 -6.71 4.39
CA VAL A 127 10.78 -7.63 4.06
C VAL A 127 10.25 -8.97 3.55
N LEU A 128 9.22 -9.51 4.20
CA LEU A 128 8.61 -10.76 3.76
C LEU A 128 7.87 -10.62 2.42
N ASN A 129 7.45 -9.43 2.01
CA ASN A 129 6.90 -9.17 0.67
C ASN A 129 7.98 -9.21 -0.42
N VAL A 130 9.21 -8.78 -0.11
CA VAL A 130 10.30 -8.76 -1.08
C VAL A 130 10.56 -10.14 -1.68
N VAL A 131 10.55 -11.19 -0.86
CA VAL A 131 10.83 -12.57 -1.31
C VAL A 131 9.86 -13.04 -2.42
N PRO A 132 8.53 -13.11 -2.20
CA PRO A 132 7.60 -13.53 -3.24
C PRO A 132 7.60 -12.58 -4.43
N SER A 133 7.69 -11.26 -4.21
CA SER A 133 7.69 -10.27 -5.30
C SER A 133 8.91 -10.44 -6.21
N VAL A 134 10.11 -10.57 -5.64
CA VAL A 134 11.34 -10.81 -6.38
C VAL A 134 11.30 -12.17 -7.08
N SER A 135 10.82 -13.23 -6.42
CA SER A 135 10.65 -14.54 -7.05
C SER A 135 9.71 -14.48 -8.26
N LEU A 136 8.57 -13.80 -8.14
CA LEU A 136 7.62 -13.64 -9.25
C LEU A 136 8.22 -12.86 -10.41
N VAL A 137 8.99 -11.80 -10.13
CA VAL A 137 9.70 -11.04 -11.17
C VAL A 137 10.73 -11.92 -11.88
N PHE A 138 11.56 -12.67 -11.14
CA PHE A 138 12.55 -13.55 -11.74
C PHE A 138 11.91 -14.65 -12.59
N LEU A 139 10.83 -15.27 -12.12
CA LEU A 139 10.13 -16.30 -12.87
C LEU A 139 9.41 -15.72 -14.10
N GLY A 140 8.73 -14.59 -13.95
CA GLY A 140 8.02 -13.91 -15.03
C GLY A 140 8.95 -13.41 -16.13
N VAL A 141 9.99 -12.66 -15.75
CA VAL A 141 10.98 -12.13 -16.71
C VAL A 141 11.81 -13.27 -17.30
N GLY A 142 12.21 -14.25 -16.48
CA GLY A 142 12.99 -15.40 -16.93
C GLY A 142 12.23 -16.27 -17.95
N SER A 143 10.95 -16.56 -17.69
CA SER A 143 10.11 -17.31 -18.63
C SER A 143 9.83 -16.53 -19.92
N TYR A 144 9.59 -15.22 -19.82
CA TYR A 144 9.43 -14.35 -20.98
C TYR A 144 10.69 -14.32 -21.84
N ALA A 145 11.86 -14.08 -21.24
CA ALA A 145 13.13 -14.10 -21.93
C ALA A 145 13.41 -15.45 -22.60
N ALA A 146 13.14 -16.56 -21.91
CA ALA A 146 13.30 -17.91 -22.46
C ALA A 146 12.35 -18.23 -23.63
N THR A 147 11.13 -17.67 -23.63
CA THR A 147 10.14 -17.88 -24.71
C THR A 147 10.35 -16.93 -25.89
N THR A 148 10.91 -15.74 -25.69
CA THR A 148 11.25 -14.81 -26.78
C THR A 148 12.64 -15.00 -27.38
N ALA A 149 13.53 -15.73 -26.71
CA ALA A 149 14.87 -16.04 -27.20
C ALA A 149 14.93 -17.26 -28.15
N VAL A 150 13.78 -17.87 -28.45
CA VAL A 150 13.60 -18.97 -29.41
C VAL A 150 12.95 -18.45 -30.70
#